data_AF-A0A9P5RHS6-F1
#
_entry.id   AF-A0A9P5RHS6-F1
#
_cell.length_a   1.000
_cell.length_b   1.000
_cell.length_c   1.000
_cell.angle_alpha   90.00
_cell.angle_beta   90.00
_cell.angle_gamma   90.00
#
_symmetry.space_group_name_H-M   'P 1'
#
loop_
_entity.id
_entity.type
_entity.pdbx_description
1 polymer ?
#
loop_
_entity_poly.entity_id
_entity_poly.type
_entity_poly.pdbx_seq_one_letter_code
_entity_poly.pdbx_strand_id
1 'polypeptide(L)'
;TVTYMLEGQFQHEDFAGHKGTIGPGDLQWMTAGRGIVHSEMPVKSQTRAHGLQLWINLPKEHKMCEPQYQELLDGQIPRATPQDGVVVKVIAGESHGVKSQVYTRTPTMYLDFKMDKNKTVTQAIPSTFTGFIYMLKGKAYIGDKEFEGRAHHTLTFSEDGAETVKIQTKEEDAHFVFIAGEPLKEPIVQHGPFVMNTEKEIYETFVDYQYTQNGFERARNWRSTIA
;
A
#
# COMPACT_ATOMS: atom_id res chain seq x y z
N THR A 1 0.33 -7.48 -1.46
CA THR A 1 -0.69 -6.44 -1.65
C THR A 1 -0.89 -5.73 -0.33
N VAL A 2 -1.20 -4.45 -0.36
CA VAL A 2 -1.52 -3.64 0.81
C VAL A 2 -2.91 -3.08 0.60
N THR A 3 -3.86 -3.47 1.44
CA THR A 3 -5.25 -3.00 1.41
C THR A 3 -5.44 -2.05 2.60
N TYR A 4 -5.80 -0.81 2.31
CA TYR A 4 -6.05 0.25 3.30
C TYR A 4 -7.44 0.84 3.10
N MET A 5 -8.30 0.74 4.09
CA MET A 5 -9.70 1.16 3.97
C MET A 5 -9.91 2.59 4.46
N LEU A 6 -10.66 3.37 3.70
CA LEU A 6 -11.02 4.76 4.04
C LEU A 6 -12.44 4.86 4.58
N GLU A 7 -13.38 4.14 3.97
CA GLU A 7 -14.80 4.07 4.37
C GLU A 7 -15.37 2.69 4.02
N GLY A 8 -16.40 2.26 4.76
CA GLY A 8 -16.96 0.91 4.60
C GLY A 8 -15.98 -0.19 5.02
N GLN A 9 -16.29 -1.43 4.65
CA GLN A 9 -15.60 -2.63 5.12
C GLN A 9 -15.38 -3.63 3.99
N PHE A 10 -14.32 -4.42 4.04
CA PHE A 10 -14.12 -5.57 3.16
C PHE A 10 -14.01 -6.84 3.99
N GLN A 11 -14.61 -7.93 3.50
CA GLN A 11 -14.28 -9.27 3.96
C GLN A 11 -13.20 -9.85 3.06
N HIS A 12 -12.25 -10.54 3.66
CA HIS A 12 -11.29 -11.35 2.93
C HIS A 12 -11.32 -12.79 3.43
N GLU A 13 -11.04 -13.72 2.53
CA GLU A 13 -10.91 -15.16 2.81
C GLU A 13 -9.89 -15.76 1.85
N ASP A 14 -8.95 -16.56 2.35
CA ASP A 14 -7.94 -17.25 1.56
C ASP A 14 -8.08 -18.79 1.59
N PHE A 15 -7.35 -19.44 0.68
CA PHE A 15 -7.25 -20.89 0.57
C PHE A 15 -6.56 -21.61 1.74
N ALA A 16 -5.98 -20.86 2.67
CA ALA A 16 -5.34 -21.36 3.88
C ALA A 16 -6.27 -21.26 5.10
N GLY A 17 -7.46 -20.67 4.93
CA GLY A 17 -8.47 -20.48 5.96
C GLY A 17 -8.34 -19.16 6.71
N HIS A 18 -7.39 -18.29 6.33
CA HIS A 18 -7.29 -16.94 6.90
C HIS A 18 -8.44 -16.11 6.38
N LYS A 19 -9.16 -15.46 7.30
CA LYS A 19 -10.30 -14.62 6.99
C LYS A 19 -10.47 -13.53 8.00
N GLY A 20 -11.05 -12.42 7.57
CA GLY A 20 -11.24 -11.26 8.43
C GLY A 20 -12.12 -10.22 7.78
N THR A 21 -12.37 -9.14 8.52
CA THR A 21 -13.05 -7.95 8.03
C THR A 21 -12.16 -6.75 8.27
N ILE A 22 -11.87 -6.00 7.22
CA ILE A 22 -11.04 -4.79 7.24
C ILE A 22 -12.01 -3.60 7.21
N GLY A 23 -12.08 -2.82 8.29
CA GLY A 23 -12.95 -1.65 8.42
C GLY A 23 -12.25 -0.32 8.15
N PRO A 24 -12.96 0.82 8.31
CA PRO A 24 -12.40 2.14 8.03
C PRO A 24 -11.15 2.42 8.87
N GLY A 25 -10.05 2.75 8.19
CA GLY A 25 -8.75 2.96 8.79
C GLY A 25 -7.95 1.68 9.06
N ASP A 26 -8.53 0.50 8.89
CA ASP A 26 -7.77 -0.74 9.09
C ASP A 26 -6.83 -1.00 7.92
N LEU A 27 -5.77 -1.76 8.21
CA LEU A 27 -4.72 -2.14 7.27
C LEU A 27 -4.62 -3.65 7.20
N GLN A 28 -4.54 -4.17 5.97
CA GLN A 28 -3.98 -5.49 5.69
C GLN A 28 -2.76 -5.36 4.80
N TRP A 29 -1.62 -5.84 5.29
CA TRP A 29 -0.38 -5.97 4.52
C TRP A 29 -0.10 -7.45 4.26
N MET A 30 -0.47 -7.91 3.07
CA MET A 30 -0.35 -9.29 2.65
C MET A 30 0.90 -9.49 1.78
N THR A 31 1.82 -10.32 2.23
CA THR A 31 2.94 -10.84 1.43
C THR A 31 2.47 -12.13 0.76
N ALA A 32 2.27 -12.13 -0.56
CA ALA A 32 1.81 -13.31 -1.29
C ALA A 32 2.91 -14.38 -1.44
N GLY A 33 4.15 -13.95 -1.66
CA GLY A 33 5.29 -14.87 -1.83
C GLY A 33 5.01 -15.93 -2.90
N ARG A 34 5.26 -17.19 -2.57
CA ARG A 34 5.10 -18.34 -3.48
C ARG A 34 3.67 -18.56 -3.98
N GLY A 35 2.65 -17.98 -3.33
CA GLY A 35 1.27 -18.07 -3.81
C GLY A 35 0.22 -17.83 -2.74
N ILE A 36 -0.81 -17.06 -3.08
CA ILE A 36 -2.08 -16.95 -2.35
C ILE A 36 -3.21 -17.04 -3.37
N VAL A 37 -4.27 -17.76 -3.01
CA VAL A 37 -5.58 -17.64 -3.66
C VAL A 37 -6.55 -17.12 -2.60
N HIS A 38 -7.18 -15.97 -2.87
CA HIS A 38 -8.07 -15.32 -1.92
C HIS A 38 -9.21 -14.57 -2.63
N SER A 39 -10.22 -14.19 -1.87
CA SER A 39 -11.31 -13.31 -2.28
C SER A 39 -11.37 -12.11 -1.36
N GLU A 40 -11.63 -10.92 -1.92
CA GLU A 40 -11.85 -9.67 -1.20
C GLU A 40 -13.19 -9.10 -1.68
N MET A 41 -14.21 -9.11 -0.83
CA MET A 41 -15.58 -8.70 -1.18
C MET A 41 -16.08 -7.63 -0.21
N PRO A 42 -16.77 -6.57 -0.68
CA PRO A 42 -17.50 -5.69 0.20
C PRO A 42 -18.49 -6.49 1.06
N VAL A 43 -18.57 -6.19 2.36
CA VAL A 43 -19.58 -6.74 3.27
C VAL A 43 -20.99 -6.49 2.70
N LYS A 44 -21.81 -7.54 2.58
CA LYS A 44 -23.13 -7.49 1.90
C LYS A 44 -24.12 -6.49 2.49
N SER A 45 -24.00 -6.15 3.77
CA SER A 45 -24.91 -5.22 4.45
C SER A 45 -24.63 -3.73 4.18
N GLN A 46 -23.62 -3.41 3.37
CA GLN A 46 -23.22 -2.02 3.13
C GLN A 46 -23.44 -1.59 1.67
N THR A 47 -23.54 -0.28 1.46
CA THR A 47 -23.75 0.31 0.15
C THR A 47 -22.47 0.73 -0.56
N ARG A 48 -21.40 1.03 0.20
CA ARG A 48 -20.13 1.51 -0.36
C ARG A 48 -18.96 1.03 0.48
N ALA A 49 -17.91 0.63 -0.22
CA ALA A 49 -16.58 0.47 0.34
C ALA A 49 -15.61 1.33 -0.46
N HIS A 50 -14.75 2.06 0.23
CA HIS A 50 -13.78 2.98 -0.36
C HIS A 50 -12.43 2.72 0.31
N GLY A 51 -11.45 2.31 -0.48
CA GLY A 51 -10.13 1.97 0.00
C GLY A 51 -9.09 2.09 -1.11
N LEU A 52 -7.84 1.91 -0.72
CA LEU A 52 -6.68 1.90 -1.58
C LEU A 52 -6.06 0.52 -1.55
N GLN A 53 -5.66 0.04 -2.73
CA GLN A 53 -4.90 -1.20 -2.86
C GLN A 53 -3.59 -0.90 -3.59
N LEU A 54 -2.48 -1.24 -2.95
CA LEU A 54 -1.13 -1.05 -3.48
C LEU A 54 -0.44 -2.40 -3.64
N TRP A 55 0.16 -2.65 -4.80
CA TRP A 55 1.02 -3.80 -5.02
C TRP A 55 2.48 -3.37 -4.89
N ILE A 56 3.16 -3.95 -3.90
CA ILE A 56 4.59 -3.72 -3.66
C ILE A 56 5.31 -4.98 -4.13
N ASN A 57 6.23 -4.81 -5.10
CA ASN A 57 7.04 -5.91 -5.59
C ASN A 57 8.01 -6.40 -4.50
N LEU A 58 8.35 -7.68 -4.51
CA LEU A 58 9.35 -8.27 -3.62
C LEU A 58 10.71 -8.41 -4.33
N PRO A 59 11.83 -8.28 -3.61
CA PRO A 59 13.14 -8.68 -4.12
C PRO A 59 13.10 -10.14 -4.57
N LYS A 60 13.88 -10.50 -5.60
CA LYS A 60 13.91 -11.85 -6.18
C LYS A 60 14.04 -12.94 -5.12
N GLU A 61 14.92 -12.75 -4.14
CA GLU A 61 15.18 -13.70 -3.06
C GLU A 61 13.97 -13.96 -2.13
N HIS A 62 12.98 -13.07 -2.15
CA HIS A 62 11.78 -13.17 -1.32
C HIS A 62 10.53 -13.57 -2.11
N LYS A 63 10.60 -13.68 -3.44
CA LYS A 63 9.42 -14.01 -4.27
C LYS A 63 8.82 -15.38 -3.96
N MET A 64 9.62 -16.33 -3.48
CA MET A 64 9.16 -17.68 -3.12
C MET A 64 9.05 -17.91 -1.62
N CYS A 65 9.03 -16.84 -0.80
CA CYS A 65 8.80 -17.00 0.64
C CYS A 65 7.36 -17.50 0.92
N GLU A 66 7.16 -18.07 2.12
CA GLU A 66 5.82 -18.42 2.57
C GLU A 66 4.95 -17.16 2.72
N PRO A 67 3.65 -17.24 2.40
CA PRO A 67 2.78 -16.09 2.51
C PRO A 67 2.61 -15.62 3.96
N GLN A 68 2.41 -14.32 4.16
CA GLN A 68 2.30 -13.72 5.49
C GLN A 68 1.32 -12.54 5.48
N TYR A 69 0.53 -12.43 6.55
CA TYR A 69 -0.31 -11.27 6.84
C TYR A 69 0.27 -10.44 7.99
N GLN A 70 0.16 -9.11 7.87
CA GLN A 70 0.26 -8.17 8.98
C GLN A 70 -1.00 -7.30 8.94
N GLU A 71 -1.87 -7.45 9.92
CA GLU A 71 -3.15 -6.75 9.99
C GLU A 71 -3.16 -5.85 11.22
N LEU A 72 -3.51 -4.58 11.01
CA LEU A 72 -3.60 -3.58 12.07
C LEU A 72 -4.94 -2.89 12.01
N LEU A 73 -5.62 -2.85 13.16
CA LEU A 73 -6.80 -2.01 13.34
C LEU A 73 -6.39 -0.54 13.35
N ASP A 74 -7.32 0.36 12.99
CA ASP A 74 -7.09 1.80 12.92
C ASP A 74 -6.41 2.38 14.19
N GLY A 75 -6.85 1.92 15.37
CA GLY A 75 -6.31 2.36 16.66
C GLY A 75 -4.90 1.86 16.97
N GLN A 76 -4.40 0.86 16.25
CA GLN A 76 -3.05 0.31 16.40
C GLN A 76 -2.04 0.99 15.46
N ILE A 77 -2.50 1.75 14.46
CA ILE A 77 -1.63 2.45 13.52
C ILE A 77 -1.24 3.80 14.12
N PRO A 78 0.06 4.05 14.34
CA PRO A 78 0.49 5.25 15.04
C PRO A 78 0.29 6.50 14.17
N ARG A 79 0.11 7.65 14.83
CA ARG A 79 -0.14 8.93 14.18
C ARG A 79 0.87 9.97 14.67
N ALA A 80 1.49 10.67 13.74
CA ALA A 80 2.24 11.87 14.03
C ALA A 80 1.35 13.11 13.88
N THR A 81 1.66 14.14 14.68
CA THR A 81 1.04 15.46 14.58
C THR A 81 2.15 16.50 14.51
N PRO A 82 2.72 16.74 13.31
CA PRO A 82 3.85 17.68 13.13
C PRO A 82 3.56 19.09 13.65
N GLN A 83 2.29 19.50 13.55
CA GLN A 83 1.76 20.77 14.02
C GLN A 83 0.23 20.68 14.07
N ASP A 84 -0.41 21.66 14.70
CA ASP A 84 -1.87 21.77 14.74
C ASP A 84 -2.45 21.80 13.32
N GLY A 85 -3.48 20.98 13.08
CA GLY A 85 -4.15 20.84 11.78
C GLY A 85 -3.39 19.98 10.75
N VAL A 86 -2.36 19.25 11.16
CA VAL A 86 -1.70 18.23 10.33
C VAL A 86 -1.64 16.91 11.08
N VAL A 87 -2.29 15.89 10.54
CA VAL A 87 -2.26 14.52 11.08
C VAL A 87 -1.69 13.60 10.03
N VAL A 88 -0.70 12.80 10.42
CA VAL A 88 -0.06 11.81 9.55
C VAL A 88 -0.23 10.45 10.19
N LYS A 89 -0.99 9.57 9.55
CA LYS A 89 -1.09 8.17 9.96
C LYS A 89 0.03 7.37 9.30
N VAL A 90 0.87 6.77 10.12
CA VAL A 90 2.11 6.12 9.68
C VAL A 90 1.84 4.63 9.43
N ILE A 91 1.36 4.30 8.23
CA ILE A 91 1.04 2.92 7.83
C ILE A 91 2.31 2.08 7.74
N ALA A 92 3.36 2.60 7.08
CA ALA A 92 4.69 2.00 7.02
C ALA A 92 5.77 3.08 6.97
N GLY A 93 6.97 2.75 7.47
CA GLY A 93 8.09 3.69 7.57
C GLY A 93 7.98 4.60 8.80
N GLU A 94 8.38 5.86 8.64
CA GLU A 94 8.47 6.85 9.72
C GLU A 94 8.04 8.23 9.24
N SER A 95 7.37 8.99 10.11
CA SER A 95 7.08 10.40 9.90
C SER A 95 7.22 11.16 11.22
N HIS A 96 8.03 12.22 11.22
CA HIS A 96 8.17 13.14 12.35
C HIS A 96 8.45 12.43 13.70
N GLY A 97 9.38 11.47 13.69
CA GLY A 97 9.79 10.69 14.87
C GLY A 97 8.83 9.56 15.27
N VAL A 98 7.72 9.38 14.55
CA VAL A 98 6.76 8.30 14.79
C VAL A 98 6.94 7.20 13.74
N LYS A 99 7.21 5.97 14.20
CA LYS A 99 7.53 4.82 13.36
C LYS A 99 6.43 3.76 13.39
N SER A 100 6.11 3.18 12.23
CA SER A 100 5.19 2.04 12.13
C SER A 100 5.84 0.74 12.61
N GLN A 101 5.01 -0.16 13.14
CA GLN A 101 5.41 -1.53 13.48
C GLN A 101 5.36 -2.50 12.29
N VAL A 102 4.84 -2.06 11.14
CA VAL A 102 4.77 -2.91 9.93
C VAL A 102 6.18 -3.19 9.41
N TYR A 103 6.50 -4.47 9.28
CA TYR A 103 7.72 -4.93 8.64
C TYR A 103 7.57 -4.92 7.11
N THR A 104 8.47 -4.21 6.44
CA THR A 104 8.48 -4.05 4.98
C THR A 104 9.67 -4.79 4.37
N ARG A 105 9.42 -5.93 3.71
CA ARG A 105 10.46 -6.71 3.00
C ARG A 105 11.14 -5.89 1.89
N THR A 106 10.34 -5.11 1.16
CA THR A 106 10.82 -4.04 0.31
C THR A 106 10.69 -2.76 1.11
N PRO A 107 11.80 -2.05 1.45
CA PRO A 107 11.72 -0.83 2.24
C PRO A 107 10.70 0.14 1.65
N THR A 108 9.68 0.47 2.44
CA THR A 108 8.52 1.24 1.99
C THR A 108 8.09 2.23 3.07
N MET A 109 7.79 3.45 2.64
CA MET A 109 7.08 4.47 3.39
C MET A 109 5.67 4.58 2.82
N TYR A 110 4.66 4.48 3.68
CA TYR A 110 3.26 4.69 3.33
C TYR A 110 2.65 5.53 4.45
N LEU A 111 2.29 6.76 4.13
CA LEU A 111 1.74 7.73 5.06
C LEU A 111 0.40 8.25 4.54
N ASP A 112 -0.60 8.32 5.41
CA ASP A 112 -1.90 8.96 5.11
C ASP A 112 -1.95 10.33 5.81
N PHE A 113 -1.96 11.40 5.01
CA PHE A 113 -1.96 12.78 5.47
C PHE A 113 -3.36 13.38 5.40
N LYS A 114 -3.75 14.02 6.51
CA LYS A 114 -4.86 14.98 6.55
C LYS A 114 -4.29 16.33 7.00
N MET A 115 -4.48 17.34 6.16
CA MET A 115 -3.96 18.69 6.36
C MET A 115 -5.09 19.70 6.21
N ASP A 116 -5.28 20.52 7.23
CA ASP A 116 -6.14 21.71 7.15
C ASP A 116 -5.56 22.70 6.13
N LYS A 117 -6.39 23.62 5.65
CA LYS A 117 -5.96 24.75 4.82
C LYS A 117 -4.91 25.64 5.51
N ASN A 118 -4.12 26.37 4.72
CA ASN A 118 -3.03 27.25 5.18
C ASN A 118 -1.98 26.54 6.06
N LYS A 119 -1.62 25.29 5.72
CA LYS A 119 -0.57 24.53 6.40
C LYS A 119 0.61 24.29 5.48
N THR A 120 1.78 24.11 6.06
CA THR A 120 3.00 23.70 5.36
C THR A 120 3.71 22.68 6.22
N VAL A 121 4.06 21.54 5.64
CA VAL A 121 4.83 20.47 6.30
C VAL A 121 5.93 20.00 5.36
N THR A 122 7.02 19.52 5.95
CA THR A 122 8.13 18.92 5.21
C THR A 122 8.27 17.47 5.66
N GLN A 123 8.05 16.52 4.75
CA GLN A 123 8.21 15.10 5.02
C GLN A 123 9.61 14.66 4.60
N ALA A 124 10.37 14.06 5.51
CA ALA A 124 11.64 13.43 5.18
C ALA A 124 11.41 12.15 4.36
N ILE A 125 12.27 11.90 3.39
CA ILE A 125 12.26 10.72 2.53
C ILE A 125 13.72 10.25 2.36
N PRO A 126 14.02 8.94 2.47
CA PRO A 126 15.36 8.46 2.17
C PRO A 126 15.77 8.84 0.74
N SER A 127 16.98 9.35 0.53
CA SER A 127 17.47 9.81 -0.78
C SER A 127 17.54 8.72 -1.84
N THR A 128 17.52 7.45 -1.45
CA THR A 128 17.49 6.30 -2.36
C THR A 128 16.07 5.91 -2.80
N PHE A 129 15.03 6.47 -2.18
CA PHE A 129 13.66 6.08 -2.47
C PHE A 129 13.12 6.84 -3.68
N THR A 130 12.30 6.17 -4.47
CA THR A 130 11.37 6.81 -5.40
C THR A 130 9.97 6.80 -4.79
N GLY A 131 9.08 7.66 -5.27
CA GLY A 131 7.75 7.73 -4.69
C GLY A 131 6.78 8.63 -5.43
N PHE A 132 5.60 8.74 -4.84
CA PHE A 132 4.53 9.58 -5.34
C PHE A 132 3.59 10.00 -4.20
N ILE A 133 2.82 11.06 -4.46
CA ILE A 133 1.65 11.42 -3.67
C ILE A 133 0.39 11.10 -4.48
N TYR A 134 -0.58 10.42 -3.86
CA TYR A 134 -1.91 10.25 -4.43
C TYR A 134 -2.93 11.09 -3.67
N MET A 135 -3.54 12.05 -4.36
CA MET A 135 -4.52 12.96 -3.76
C MET A 135 -5.89 12.29 -3.66
N LEU A 136 -6.46 12.20 -2.45
CA LEU A 136 -7.80 11.65 -2.22
C LEU A 136 -8.87 12.73 -2.27
N LYS A 137 -8.60 13.89 -1.64
CA LYS A 137 -9.54 15.01 -1.57
C LYS A 137 -8.79 16.34 -1.49
N GLY A 138 -9.41 17.37 -2.03
CA GLY A 138 -8.93 18.75 -1.96
C GLY A 138 -7.71 18.97 -2.83
N LYS A 139 -6.84 19.89 -2.36
CA LYS A 139 -5.68 20.36 -3.13
C LYS A 139 -4.47 20.62 -2.24
N ALA A 140 -3.30 20.23 -2.73
CA ALA A 140 -2.02 20.53 -2.12
C ALA A 140 -1.00 21.00 -3.17
N TYR A 141 0.06 21.68 -2.75
CA TYR A 141 1.15 22.18 -3.58
C TYR A 141 2.45 21.52 -3.12
N ILE A 142 3.14 20.85 -4.04
CA ILE A 142 4.23 19.93 -3.73
C ILE A 142 5.57 20.49 -4.24
N GLY A 143 6.59 20.41 -3.39
CA GLY A 143 7.96 20.82 -3.68
C GLY A 143 8.11 22.35 -3.80
N ASP A 144 9.34 22.78 -4.09
CA ASP A 144 9.69 24.21 -4.15
C ASP A 144 9.05 24.94 -5.34
N LYS A 145 8.67 24.20 -6.39
CA LYS A 145 7.95 24.74 -7.55
C LYS A 145 6.44 24.82 -7.32
N GLU A 146 5.96 24.46 -6.13
CA GLU A 146 4.53 24.44 -5.78
C GLU A 146 3.67 23.71 -6.83
N PHE A 147 4.07 22.50 -7.22
CA PHE A 147 3.31 21.73 -8.20
C PHE A 147 1.92 21.40 -7.65
N GLU A 148 0.87 21.80 -8.35
CA GLU A 148 -0.52 21.64 -7.88
C GLU A 148 -0.99 20.19 -8.00
N GLY A 149 -1.34 19.59 -6.87
CA GLY A 149 -2.02 18.31 -6.76
C GLY A 149 -3.52 18.48 -6.53
N ARG A 150 -4.35 17.85 -7.37
CA ARG A 150 -5.81 17.81 -7.20
C ARG A 150 -6.27 16.38 -6.90
N ALA A 151 -7.42 16.24 -6.25
CA ALA A 151 -8.05 14.93 -6.02
C ALA A 151 -7.98 14.01 -7.26
N HIS A 152 -7.66 12.74 -7.00
CA HIS A 152 -7.47 11.64 -7.94
C HIS A 152 -6.24 11.73 -8.86
N HIS A 153 -5.28 12.62 -8.57
CA HIS A 153 -3.98 12.64 -9.26
C HIS A 153 -2.91 11.87 -8.50
N THR A 154 -2.05 11.19 -9.25
CA THR A 154 -0.76 10.67 -8.80
C THR A 154 0.34 11.64 -9.21
N LEU A 155 1.09 12.15 -8.23
CA LEU A 155 2.19 13.09 -8.41
C LEU A 155 3.50 12.36 -8.12
N THR A 156 4.27 12.02 -9.14
CA THR A 156 5.54 11.30 -9.01
C THR A 156 6.67 12.24 -8.61
N PHE A 157 7.57 11.77 -7.75
CA PHE A 157 8.76 12.54 -7.38
C PHE A 157 9.80 12.55 -8.50
N SER A 158 10.60 13.62 -8.53
CA SER A 158 11.82 13.67 -9.35
C SER A 158 12.89 12.74 -8.76
N GLU A 159 13.71 12.16 -9.64
CA GLU A 159 14.88 11.36 -9.24
C GLU A 159 16.11 12.26 -9.02
N ASP A 160 15.96 13.29 -8.19
CA ASP A 160 17.00 14.27 -7.89
C ASP A 160 17.71 14.01 -6.54
N GLY A 161 17.34 12.94 -5.84
CA GLY A 161 17.91 12.56 -4.56
C GLY A 161 17.49 13.49 -3.40
N ALA A 162 16.38 14.24 -3.56
CA ALA A 162 15.84 15.04 -2.48
C ALA A 162 15.57 14.20 -1.22
N GLU A 163 16.05 14.69 -0.07
CA GLU A 163 15.85 14.04 1.24
C GLU A 163 14.56 14.49 1.93
N THR A 164 13.87 15.47 1.34
CA THR A 164 12.62 15.99 1.87
C THR A 164 11.66 16.40 0.76
N VAL A 165 10.37 16.35 1.06
CA VAL A 165 9.30 16.86 0.21
C VAL A 165 8.48 17.87 1.00
N LYS A 166 8.44 19.10 0.52
CA LYS A 166 7.56 20.15 1.06
C LYS A 166 6.14 19.97 0.52
N ILE A 167 5.14 20.00 1.41
CA ILE A 167 3.72 19.96 1.05
C ILE A 167 3.02 21.16 1.68
N GLN A 168 2.22 21.87 0.88
CA GLN A 168 1.49 23.06 1.32
C GLN A 168 0.00 22.97 0.95
N THR A 169 -0.86 23.40 1.85
CA THR A 169 -2.28 23.67 1.58
C THR A 169 -2.51 25.18 1.59
N LYS A 170 -3.40 25.66 0.73
CA LYS A 170 -3.74 27.09 0.62
C LYS A 170 -5.17 27.32 1.08
N GLU A 171 -6.12 27.40 0.15
CA GLU A 171 -7.49 27.81 0.43
C GLU A 171 -8.40 26.68 0.95
N GLU A 172 -8.02 25.42 0.70
CA GLU A 172 -8.78 24.23 1.04
C GLU A 172 -7.92 23.20 1.79
N ASP A 173 -8.59 22.31 2.53
CA ASP A 173 -7.96 21.17 3.20
C ASP A 173 -7.53 20.12 2.17
N ALA A 174 -6.59 19.26 2.54
CA ALA A 174 -6.11 18.16 1.70
C ALA A 174 -6.11 16.83 2.47
N HIS A 175 -6.48 15.77 1.75
CA HIS A 175 -6.32 14.39 2.20
C HIS A 175 -5.62 13.62 1.08
N PHE A 176 -4.48 13.01 1.38
CA PHE A 176 -3.65 12.35 0.39
C PHE A 176 -2.78 11.29 1.05
N VAL A 177 -2.31 10.33 0.25
CA VAL A 177 -1.29 9.38 0.69
C VAL A 177 0.05 9.73 0.08
N PHE A 178 1.10 9.65 0.89
CA PHE A 178 2.49 9.77 0.48
C PHE A 178 3.09 8.36 0.50
N ILE A 179 3.54 7.87 -0.66
CA ILE A 179 4.07 6.53 -0.82
C ILE A 179 5.46 6.63 -1.44
N ALA A 180 6.45 6.02 -0.81
CA ALA A 180 7.81 5.93 -1.34
C ALA A 180 8.43 4.57 -1.01
N GLY A 181 9.40 4.12 -1.80
CA GLY A 181 10.08 2.87 -1.54
C GLY A 181 11.40 2.75 -2.28
N GLU A 182 12.22 1.80 -1.84
CA GLU A 182 13.50 1.53 -2.46
C GLU A 182 13.32 0.81 -3.81
N PRO A 183 13.86 1.36 -4.91
CA PRO A 183 13.84 0.68 -6.20
C PRO A 183 14.65 -0.61 -6.13
N LEU A 184 14.03 -1.75 -6.48
CA LEU A 184 14.70 -3.06 -6.44
C LEU A 184 15.84 -3.18 -7.47
N LYS A 185 15.77 -2.42 -8.58
CA LYS A 185 16.72 -2.52 -9.70
C LYS A 185 16.85 -3.93 -10.28
N GLU A 186 15.76 -4.69 -10.23
CA GLU A 186 15.63 -6.02 -10.81
C GLU A 186 14.64 -6.00 -11.98
N PRO A 187 14.75 -6.94 -12.95
CA PRO A 187 13.74 -7.08 -14.00
C PRO A 187 12.35 -7.36 -13.42
N ILE A 188 11.33 -6.79 -14.06
CA ILE A 188 9.92 -7.00 -13.72
C ILE A 188 9.25 -7.62 -14.93
N VAL A 189 8.76 -8.85 -14.78
CA VAL A 189 7.90 -9.51 -15.76
C VAL A 189 6.55 -9.76 -15.10
N GLN A 190 5.50 -9.11 -15.60
CA GLN A 190 4.14 -9.24 -15.09
C GLN A 190 3.27 -9.95 -16.11
N HIS A 191 2.46 -10.91 -15.64
CA HIS A 191 1.38 -11.50 -16.41
C HIS A 191 0.16 -11.71 -15.50
N GLY A 192 -0.81 -10.80 -15.60
CA GLY A 192 -2.00 -10.81 -14.75
C GLY A 192 -1.64 -10.74 -13.26
N PRO A 193 -2.00 -11.76 -12.45
CA PRO A 193 -1.75 -11.77 -11.00
C PRO A 193 -0.30 -12.13 -10.63
N PHE A 194 0.52 -12.56 -11.57
CA PHE A 194 1.88 -13.04 -11.30
C PHE A 194 2.92 -11.98 -11.71
N VAL A 195 3.85 -11.70 -10.81
CA VAL A 195 4.97 -10.75 -11.01
C VAL A 195 6.27 -11.42 -10.60
N MET A 196 7.07 -11.82 -11.59
CA MET A 196 8.37 -12.50 -11.42
C MET A 196 9.50 -11.70 -12.07
N ASN A 197 10.73 -12.23 -12.06
CA ASN A 197 11.88 -11.56 -12.66
C ASN A 197 12.17 -12.06 -14.10
N THR A 198 11.63 -13.21 -14.52
CA THR A 198 11.84 -13.77 -15.87
C THR A 198 10.55 -14.34 -16.47
N GLU A 199 10.49 -14.42 -17.80
CA GLU A 199 9.38 -15.09 -18.51
C GLU A 199 9.26 -16.58 -18.16
N LYS A 200 10.40 -17.24 -17.92
CA LYS A 200 10.45 -18.64 -17.47
C LYS A 200 9.76 -18.83 -16.12
N GLU A 201 10.09 -17.98 -15.14
CA GLU A 201 9.46 -18.02 -13.81
C GLU A 201 7.95 -17.76 -13.91
N ILE A 202 7.50 -16.88 -14.83
CA ILE A 202 6.06 -16.69 -15.09
C ILE A 202 5.43 -17.97 -15.62
N TYR A 203 6.04 -18.63 -16.61
CA TYR A 203 5.53 -19.90 -17.15
C TYR A 203 5.46 -20.98 -16.06
N GLU A 204 6.51 -21.12 -15.25
CA GLU A 204 6.54 -22.06 -14.11
C GLU A 204 5.42 -21.74 -13.12
N THR A 205 5.20 -20.47 -12.77
CA THR A 205 4.10 -20.04 -11.86
C THR A 205 2.72 -20.37 -12.43
N PHE A 206 2.52 -20.23 -13.74
CA PHE A 206 1.27 -20.64 -14.40
C PHE A 206 1.02 -22.15 -14.29
N VAL A 207 2.06 -22.95 -14.56
CA VAL A 207 1.99 -24.41 -14.40
C VAL A 207 1.67 -24.74 -12.94
N ASP A 208 2.33 -24.08 -11.98
CA ASP A 208 2.12 -24.30 -10.56
C ASP A 208 0.68 -24.00 -10.12
N TYR A 209 0.10 -22.90 -10.60
CA TYR A 209 -1.29 -22.56 -10.35
C TYR A 209 -2.26 -23.55 -11.01
N GLN A 210 -2.06 -23.88 -12.29
CA GLN A 210 -2.96 -24.78 -13.04
C GLN A 210 -2.98 -26.21 -12.47
N TYR A 211 -1.81 -26.71 -12.07
CA TYR A 211 -1.67 -28.06 -11.51
C TYR A 211 -1.69 -28.09 -9.98
N THR A 212 -1.93 -26.94 -9.33
CA THR A 212 -2.10 -26.82 -7.87
C THR A 212 -0.91 -27.39 -7.11
N GLN A 213 0.28 -26.87 -7.39
CA GLN A 213 1.55 -27.33 -6.83
C GLN A 213 2.42 -26.13 -6.41
N ASN A 214 3.52 -26.42 -5.70
CA ASN A 214 4.57 -25.46 -5.35
C ASN A 214 4.10 -24.17 -4.64
N GLY A 215 3.02 -24.24 -3.88
CA GLY A 215 2.43 -23.10 -3.16
C GLY A 215 0.92 -22.98 -3.42
N PHE A 216 0.43 -23.63 -4.47
CA PHE A 216 -0.98 -23.64 -4.85
C PHE A 216 -1.71 -24.94 -4.53
N GLU A 217 -1.15 -25.82 -3.70
CA GLU A 217 -1.71 -27.14 -3.35
C GLU A 217 -3.13 -27.03 -2.79
N ARG A 218 -3.41 -25.95 -2.04
CA ARG A 218 -4.73 -25.71 -1.44
C ARG A 218 -5.77 -25.18 -2.44
N ALA A 219 -5.37 -24.76 -3.64
CA ALA A 219 -6.29 -24.19 -4.62
C ALA A 219 -7.21 -25.22 -5.29
N ARG A 220 -6.83 -26.51 -5.35
CA ARG A 220 -7.47 -27.55 -6.19
C ARG A 220 -8.98 -27.67 -6.05
N ASN A 221 -9.52 -27.45 -4.86
CA ASN A 221 -10.96 -27.50 -4.60
C ASN A 221 -11.43 -26.35 -3.72
N TRP A 222 -10.59 -25.34 -3.51
CA TRP A 222 -10.97 -24.23 -2.65
C TRP A 222 -11.96 -23.32 -3.36
N ARG A 223 -12.97 -22.90 -2.59
CA ARG A 223 -13.94 -21.88 -3.00
C ARG A 223 -14.19 -21.00 -1.79
N SER A 224 -14.12 -19.70 -2.00
CA SER A 224 -14.50 -18.75 -0.97
C SER A 224 -16.01 -18.82 -0.71
N THR A 225 -16.38 -18.61 0.55
CA THR A 225 -17.76 -18.49 1.04
C THR A 225 -18.32 -17.07 0.89
N ILE A 226 -17.46 -16.07 0.67
CA ILE A 226 -17.84 -14.66 0.55
C ILE A 226 -18.02 -14.21 -0.91
N ALA A 227 -17.51 -14.98 -1.86
CA ALA A 227 -17.61 -14.74 -3.30
C ALA A 227 -18.94 -15.25 -3.90
#